data_AF-A0A2R3Z6W2-F1
#
_entry.id   AF-A0A2R3Z6W2-F1
#
_cell.length_a   1.000
_cell.length_b   1.000
_cell.length_c   1.000
_cell.angle_alpha   90.00
_cell.angle_beta   90.00
_cell.angle_gamma   90.00
#
_symmetry.space_group_name_H-M   'P 1'
#
loop_
_entity.id
_entity.type
_entity.pdbx_description
1 polymer ?
#
loop_
_entity_poly.entity_id
_entity_poly.type
_entity_poly.pdbx_seq_one_letter_code
_entity_poly.pdbx_strand_id
1 'polypeptide(L)' 'MDLQSRKIEFVQEFLKLQSEEAVSRLEKLLKKEKKNVIGKDFKPMTKEELNQRIDQSEKDFKNNRFKKTSELLSKYK' A
#
# COMPACT_ATOMS: atom_id res chain seq x y z
N MET A 1 11.95 -27.36 14.61
CA MET A 1 11.72 -27.32 13.15
C MET A 1 12.07 -25.93 12.66
N ASP A 2 12.94 -25.85 11.66
CA ASP A 2 13.33 -24.57 11.05
C ASP A 2 12.19 -24.00 10.19
N LEU A 3 12.17 -22.67 10.01
CA LEU A 3 11.16 -21.99 9.18
C LEU A 3 11.25 -22.46 7.72
N GLN A 4 12.45 -22.80 7.24
CA GLN A 4 12.66 -23.34 5.91
C GLN A 4 11.98 -24.71 5.74
N SER A 5 12.14 -25.60 6.71
CA SER A 5 11.53 -26.94 6.69
C SER A 5 10.00 -26.85 6.63
N ARG A 6 9.39 -25.99 7.45
CA ARG A 6 7.93 -25.77 7.45
C ARG A 6 7.41 -25.23 6.11
N LYS A 7 8.17 -24.37 5.43
CA LYS A 7 7.79 -23.84 4.11
C LYS A 7 7.80 -24.94 3.04
N ILE A 8 8.82 -25.80 3.06
CA ILE A 8 8.96 -26.89 2.09
C ILE A 8 7.81 -27.89 2.26
N GLU A 9 7.52 -28.28 3.50
CA GLU A 9 6.46 -29.22 3.83
C GLU A 9 5.08 -28.68 3.42
N PHE A 10 4.83 -27.38 3.64
CA PHE A 10 3.60 -26.71 3.21
C PHE A 10 3.42 -26.70 1.68
N VAL A 11 4.49 -26.47 0.92
CA VAL A 11 4.45 -26.52 -0.55
C VAL A 11 4.23 -27.94 -1.06
N GLN A 12 4.82 -28.93 -0.42
CA GLN A 12 4.63 -30.34 -0.78
C GLN A 12 3.19 -30.80 -0.55
N GLU A 13 2.58 -30.45 0.58
CA GLU A 13 1.17 -30.76 0.84
C GLU A 13 0.23 -29.98 -0.10
N PHE A 14 0.58 -28.75 -0.46
CA PHE A 14 -0.17 -27.97 -1.44
C PHE A 14 -0.17 -28.62 -2.84
N LEU A 15 0.97 -29.16 -3.28
CA LEU A 15 1.07 -29.86 -4.57
C LEU A 15 0.26 -31.17 -4.62
N LYS A 16 0.05 -31.83 -3.48
CA LYS A 16 -0.80 -33.03 -3.37
C LYS A 16 -2.30 -32.69 -3.34
N LEU A 17 -2.64 -31.43 -3.09
CA LEU A 17 -4.02 -30.99 -2.96
C LEU A 17 -4.69 -30.92 -4.33
N GLN A 18 -5.55 -31.90 -4.65
CA GLN A 18 -6.30 -31.94 -5.92
C GLN A 18 -7.63 -31.17 -5.89
N SER A 19 -8.03 -30.66 -4.73
CA SER A 19 -9.28 -29.90 -4.59
C SER A 19 -9.08 -28.44 -5.01
N GLU A 20 -9.65 -28.09 -6.16
CA GLU A 20 -9.63 -26.73 -6.72
C GLU A 20 -10.26 -25.69 -5.76
N GLU A 21 -11.28 -26.10 -5.02
CA GLU A 21 -11.95 -25.24 -4.04
C GLU A 21 -11.03 -24.91 -2.85
N ALA A 22 -10.26 -25.89 -2.37
CA ALA A 22 -9.30 -25.69 -1.30
C ALA A 22 -8.11 -24.82 -1.75
N VAL A 23 -7.63 -25.02 -2.98
CA VAL A 23 -6.60 -24.17 -3.61
C VAL A 23 -7.08 -22.72 -3.71
N SER A 24 -8.31 -22.49 -4.19
CA SER A 24 -8.89 -21.14 -4.31
C SER A 24 -8.98 -20.41 -2.97
N ARG A 25 -9.34 -21.12 -1.89
CA ARG A 25 -9.40 -20.54 -0.54
C ARG A 25 -8.00 -20.15 -0.04
N LEU A 26 -7.00 -21.00 -0.26
CA LEU A 26 -5.60 -20.72 0.13
C LEU A 26 -5.02 -19.54 -0.64
N GLU A 27 -5.29 -19.42 -1.94
CA GLU A 27 -4.86 -18.26 -2.73
C GLU A 27 -5.45 -16.94 -2.22
N LYS A 28 -6.75 -16.94 -1.86
CA LYS A 28 -7.41 -15.76 -1.29
C LYS A 28 -6.78 -15.34 0.04
N LEU A 29 -6.45 -16.30 0.90
CA LEU A 29 -5.74 -16.06 2.16
C LEU A 29 -4.34 -15.48 1.91
N LEU A 30 -3.57 -16.06 0.98
CA LEU A 30 -2.25 -15.56 0.59
C LEU A 30 -2.30 -14.14 0.02
N LYS A 31 -3.29 -13.83 -0.82
CA LYS A 31 -3.53 -12.48 -1.35
C LYS A 31 -3.90 -11.49 -0.25
N LYS A 32 -4.71 -11.90 0.73
CA LYS A 32 -5.09 -11.05 1.88
C LYS A 32 -3.88 -10.74 2.77
N GLU A 33 -3.06 -11.75 3.08
CA GLU A 33 -1.83 -11.55 3.86
C GLU A 33 -0.80 -10.68 3.10
N LYS A 34 -0.59 -10.91 1.80
CA LYS A 34 0.25 -10.01 0.98
C LYS A 34 -0.29 -8.58 0.95
N LYS A 35 -1.60 -8.39 0.79
CA LYS A 35 -2.23 -7.05 0.86
C LYS A 35 -2.10 -6.42 2.24
N ASN A 36 -2.13 -7.17 3.33
CA ASN A 36 -1.86 -6.65 4.66
C ASN A 36 -0.40 -6.22 4.82
N VAL A 37 0.55 -6.90 4.18
CA VAL A 37 1.96 -6.50 4.16
C VAL A 37 2.19 -5.26 3.30
N ILE A 38 1.61 -5.19 2.09
CA ILE A 38 1.74 -4.05 1.17
C ILE A 38 0.92 -2.84 1.65
N GLY A 39 -0.25 -3.09 2.24
CA GLY A 39 -1.14 -2.07 2.80
C GLY A 39 -0.63 -1.47 4.11
N LYS A 40 0.38 -2.08 4.76
CA LYS A 40 1.08 -1.47 5.90
C LYS A 40 1.93 -0.26 5.50
N ASP A 41 2.37 -0.18 4.24
CA ASP A 41 3.10 0.99 3.74
C ASP A 41 2.16 2.16 3.40
N PHE A 42 0.87 1.87 3.15
CA PHE A 42 -0.14 2.91 3.02
C PHE A 42 -0.61 3.35 4.40
N LYS A 43 0.07 4.35 4.98
CA LYS A 43 -0.42 5.06 6.15
C LYS A 43 -1.41 6.13 5.69
N PRO A 44 -2.73 5.93 5.85
CA PRO A 44 -3.68 7.00 5.55
C PRO A 44 -3.35 8.19 6.46
N MET A 45 -3.39 9.40 5.90
CA MET A 45 -3.27 10.60 6.72
C MET A 45 -4.45 10.69 7.69
N THR A 46 -4.19 11.16 8.90
CA THR A 46 -5.23 11.44 9.88
C THR A 46 -6.07 12.65 9.45
N LYS A 47 -7.28 12.78 10.03
CA LYS A 47 -8.14 13.96 9.81
C LYS A 47 -7.44 15.26 10.24
N GLU A 48 -6.64 15.20 11.30
CA GLU A 48 -5.88 16.34 11.81
C GLU A 48 -4.77 16.74 10.84
N GLU A 49 -4.00 15.78 10.31
CA GLU A 49 -2.99 16.04 9.28
C GLU A 49 -3.63 16.64 8.01
N LEU A 50 -4.80 16.15 7.61
CA LEU A 50 -5.54 16.71 6.48
C LEU A 50 -5.92 18.17 6.73
N ASN A 51 -6.53 18.47 7.88
CA ASN A 51 -6.94 19.82 8.24
C ASN A 51 -5.73 20.78 8.32
N GLN A 52 -4.63 20.35 8.94
CA GLN A 52 -3.39 21.13 9.00
C GLN A 52 -2.83 21.45 7.60
N ARG A 53 -2.88 20.51 6.66
CA ARG A 53 -2.43 20.75 5.27
C ARG A 53 -3.33 21.73 4.54
N ILE A 54 -4.63 21.72 4.81
CA ILE A 54 -5.58 22.70 4.25
C ILE A 54 -5.24 24.09 4.79
N ASP A 55 -5.13 24.25 6.11
CA ASP A 55 -4.79 25.53 6.74
C ASP A 55 -3.45 26.10 6.23
N GLN A 56 -2.46 25.23 6.05
CA GLN A 56 -1.17 25.62 5.50
C GLN A 56 -1.31 26.10 4.05
N SER A 57 -2.09 25.39 3.23
CA SER A 57 -2.33 25.75 1.83
C SER A 57 -3.05 27.10 1.71
N GLU A 58 -4.05 27.36 2.57
CA GLU A 58 -4.75 28.65 2.60
C GLU A 58 -3.83 29.80 3.02
N LYS A 59 -2.95 29.57 4.01
CA LYS A 59 -1.94 30.56 4.42
C LYS A 59 -0.93 30.83 3.31
N ASP A 60 -0.42 29.80 2.65
CA ASP A 60 0.53 29.96 1.55
C ASP A 60 -0.11 30.69 0.37
N PHE A 61 -1.41 30.46 0.10
CA PHE A 61 -2.14 31.25 -0.89
C PHE A 61 -2.26 32.73 -0.50
N LYS A 62 -2.67 33.02 0.75
CA LYS A 62 -2.76 34.39 1.29
C LYS A 62 -1.40 35.11 1.27
N ASN A 63 -0.31 34.38 1.51
CA ASN A 63 1.05 34.91 1.52
C ASN A 63 1.69 34.96 0.12
N ASN A 64 0.92 34.75 -0.95
CA ASN A 64 1.42 34.68 -2.34
C ASN A 64 2.54 33.64 -2.56
N ARG A 65 2.59 32.59 -1.74
CA ARG A 65 3.54 31.46 -1.85
C ARG A 65 2.95 30.32 -2.67
N PHE A 66 2.34 30.65 -3.82
CA PHE A 66 1.84 29.69 -4.79
C PHE A 66 2.56 29.86 -6.12
N LYS A 67 2.50 28.83 -6.97
CA LYS A 67 3.03 28.89 -8.33
C LYS A 67 1.93 28.51 -9.30
N LYS A 68 1.84 29.24 -10.41
CA LYS A 68 0.94 28.86 -11.51
C LYS A 68 1.51 27.64 -12.22
N THR A 69 0.62 26.85 -12.83
CA THR A 69 1.00 25.67 -13.59
C THR A 69 2.00 26.00 -14.71
N SER A 70 1.86 27.17 -15.34
CA SER A 70 2.80 27.67 -16.35
C SER A 70 4.22 27.91 -15.82
N GLU A 71 4.34 28.48 -14.62
CA GLU A 71 5.63 28.72 -13.95
C GLU A 71 6.29 27.42 -13.52
N LEU A 72 5.50 26.42 -13.09
CA LEU A 72 6.00 25.10 -12.73
C LEU A 72 6.53 24.34 -13.96
N LEU A 73 5.79 24.35 -15.06
CA LEU A 73 6.17 23.66 -16.30
C LEU A 73 7.44 24.24 -16.92
N SER A 74 7.67 25.54 -16.76
CA SER A 74 8.87 26.22 -17.26
C SER A 74 10.16 25.73 -16.59
N LYS A 75 10.09 25.10 -15.41
CA LYS A 75 11.26 24.51 -14.72
C LYS A 75 11.71 23.17 -15.31
N TYR A 76 10.81 22.46 -16.01
CA TYR A 76 11.04 21.10 -16.52
C TYR A 76 11.13 21.06 -18.05
N LYS A 77 11.19 22.21 -18.70
CA LYS A 77 11.61 22.36 -20.09
C LYS A 77 13.10 22.67 -20.14
#